data_AF-A0A6P0IY26-F1
#
_entry.id   AF-A0A6P0IY26-F1
#
_cell.length_a   1.000
_cell.length_b   1.000
_cell.length_c   1.000
_cell.angle_alpha   90.00
_cell.angle_beta   90.00
_cell.angle_gamma   90.00
#
_symmetry.space_group_name_H-M   'P 1'
#
loop_
_entity.id
_entity.type
_entity.pdbx_description
1 polymer ?
#
loop_
_entity_poly.entity_id
_entity_poly.type
_entity_poly.pdbx_seq_one_letter_code
_entity_poly.pdbx_strand_id
1 'polypeptide(L)' 'MSLLFIQPKPIRQSQLINRLVLERQTTEEIGHVDQLLLDYQAHRVVALRCKSGLLGTKKRYFA' A
#
# COMPACT_ATOMS: atom_id res chain seq x y z
N MET A 1 28.10 -12.52 16.16
CA MET A 1 26.66 -12.85 16.02
C MET A 1 26.02 -11.78 15.16
N SER A 2 26.10 -11.93 13.84
CA SER A 2 25.66 -10.92 12.88
C SER A 2 24.14 -10.95 12.77
N LEU A 3 23.48 -9.85 13.13
CA LEU A 3 22.07 -9.64 12.84
C LEU A 3 21.90 -9.69 11.31
N LEU A 4 21.22 -10.72 10.81
CA LEU A 4 20.73 -10.76 9.44
C LEU A 4 19.70 -9.64 9.31
N PHE A 5 20.14 -8.48 8.85
CA PHE A 5 19.25 -7.44 8.36
C PHE A 5 18.54 -8.03 7.13
N ILE A 6 17.32 -8.54 7.32
CA ILE A 6 16.43 -8.86 6.21
C ILE A 6 16.12 -7.53 5.54
N GLN A 7 16.91 -7.18 4.52
CA GLN A 7 16.60 -6.04 3.68
C GLN A 7 15.31 -6.37 2.95
N PRO A 8 14.22 -5.60 3.14
CA PRO A 8 12.98 -5.86 2.44
C PRO A 8 13.26 -5.80 0.94
N LYS A 9 12.92 -6.89 0.24
CA LYS A 9 13.06 -6.92 -1.21
C LYS A 9 12.21 -5.79 -1.81
N PRO A 10 12.78 -4.93 -2.67
CA PRO A 10 12.00 -3.87 -3.30
C PRO A 10 10.83 -4.47 -4.10
N ILE A 11 9.64 -3.90 -3.93
CA ILE A 11 8.43 -4.26 -4.68
C ILE A 11 8.23 -3.27 -5.82
N ARG A 12 7.88 -3.77 -7.01
CA ARG A 12 7.50 -2.88 -8.13
C ARG A 12 6.12 -2.29 -7.86
N GLN A 13 5.88 -1.05 -8.28
CA GLN A 13 4.55 -0.43 -8.19
C GLN A 13 3.46 -1.33 -8.78
N SER A 14 3.70 -1.91 -9.97
CA SER A 14 2.74 -2.81 -10.63
C SER A 14 2.39 -4.07 -9.83
N GLN A 15 3.27 -4.50 -8.90
CA GLN A 15 3.02 -5.63 -8.01
C GLN A 15 2.28 -5.22 -6.73
N LEU A 16 2.28 -3.93 -6.41
CA LEU A 16 1.62 -3.35 -5.24
C LEU A 16 0.19 -2.89 -5.58
N ILE A 17 -0.02 -2.35 -6.78
CA ILE A 17 -1.36 -2.01 -7.28
C ILE A 17 -2.25 -3.26 -7.28
N ASN A 18 -3.50 -3.07 -6.88
CA ASN A 18 -4.52 -4.11 -6.72
C ASN A 18 -4.19 -5.19 -5.69
N ARG A 19 -3.25 -4.95 -4.76
CA ARG A 19 -3.11 -5.82 -3.58
C ARG A 19 -4.21 -5.53 -2.56
N LEU A 20 -4.67 -6.60 -1.90
CA LEU A 20 -5.59 -6.56 -0.77
C LEU A 20 -4.99 -5.77 0.40
N VAL A 21 -5.80 -4.90 0.99
CA VAL A 21 -5.50 -4.12 2.19
C VAL A 21 -6.43 -4.61 3.28
N LEU A 22 -5.85 -5.00 4.41
CA LEU A 22 -6.58 -5.53 5.56
C LEU A 22 -6.48 -4.57 6.73
N GLU A 23 -7.53 -4.50 7.53
CA GLU A 23 -7.45 -3.90 8.85
C GLU A 23 -6.58 -4.79 9.75
N ARG A 24 -5.58 -4.21 10.42
CA ARG A 24 -4.54 -4.98 11.11
C ARG A 24 -5.11 -5.75 12.31
N GLN A 25 -6.10 -5.18 13.00
CA GLN A 25 -6.64 -5.75 14.23
C GLN A 25 -7.72 -6.80 13.94
N THR A 26 -8.58 -6.54 12.95
CA THR A 26 -9.76 -7.38 12.67
C THR A 26 -9.57 -8.34 11.50
N THR A 27 -8.52 -8.17 10.69
CA THR A 27 -8.29 -8.89 9.42
C THR A 27 -9.38 -8.70 8.36
N GLU A 28 -10.26 -7.72 8.56
CA GLU A 28 -11.31 -7.39 7.59
C GLU A 28 -10.72 -6.75 6.34
N GLU A 29 -11.32 -7.06 5.18
CA GLU A 29 -10.98 -6.38 3.93
C GLU A 29 -11.36 -4.90 4.00
N ILE A 30 -10.35 -4.05 3.82
CA ILE A 30 -10.54 -2.62 3.61
C ILE A 30 -10.78 -2.33 2.12
N GLY A 31 -10.15 -3.08 1.24
CA GLY A 31 -10.23 -2.94 -0.20
C GLY A 31 -8.89 -3.24 -0.87
N HIS A 32 -8.62 -2.60 -2.01
CA HIS A 32 -7.42 -2.85 -2.80
C HIS A 32 -6.64 -1.56 -3.06
N VAL A 33 -5.31 -1.66 -3.10
CA VAL A 33 -4.42 -0.53 -3.46
C VAL A 33 -4.75 -0.05 -4.86
N ASP A 34 -5.00 1.24 -5.00
CA ASP A 34 -5.40 1.85 -6.26
C ASP A 34 -4.36 2.86 -6.78
N GLN A 35 -3.67 3.57 -5.88
CA GLN A 35 -2.67 4.56 -6.25
C GLN A 35 -1.62 4.75 -5.16
N LEU A 36 -0.39 5.08 -5.57
CA LEU A 36 0.66 5.60 -4.68
C LEU A 36 0.75 7.11 -4.85
N LEU A 37 0.82 7.83 -3.73
CA LEU A 37 1.10 9.26 -3.71
C LEU A 37 2.60 9.45 -3.54
N LEU A 38 3.20 10.22 -4.43
CA LEU A 38 4.63 10.43 -4.51
C LEU A 38 4.95 11.89 -4.20
N ASP A 39 5.98 12.08 -3.37
CA ASP A 39 6.74 13.32 -3.34
C ASP A 39 7.84 13.20 -4.41
N TYR A 40 7.63 13.88 -5.54
CA TYR A 40 8.52 13.79 -6.69
C TYR A 40 9.88 14.43 -6.44
N GLN A 41 9.96 15.43 -5.57
CA GLN A 41 11.23 16.11 -5.27
C GLN A 41 12.12 15.22 -4.41
N ALA A 42 11.52 14.51 -3.45
CA ALA A 42 12.24 13.58 -2.57
C ALA A 42 12.27 12.13 -3.06
N HIS A 43 11.69 11.84 -4.24
CA HIS A 43 11.59 10.50 -4.82
C HIS A 43 11.05 9.43 -3.85
N ARG A 44 10.01 9.77 -3.07
CA ARG A 44 9.46 8.88 -2.02
C ARG A 44 7.95 8.72 -2.11
N VAL A 45 7.47 7.56 -1.67
CA VAL A 45 6.04 7.34 -1.43
C VAL A 45 5.67 8.01 -0.12
N VAL A 46 4.62 8.82 -0.12
CA VAL A 46 4.13 9.53 1.08
C VAL A 46 2.79 9.01 1.58
N ALA A 47 2.04 8.33 0.71
CA ALA A 47 0.79 7.68 1.07
C ALA A 47 0.39 6.67 -0.01
N LEU A 48 -0.59 5.83 0.32
CA LEU A 48 -1.30 4.96 -0.60
C LEU A 48 -2.81 5.24 -0.51
N ARG A 49 -3.48 5.19 -1.67
CA ARG A 49 -4.93 5.24 -1.78
C ARG A 49 -5.46 3.84 -2.03
N CYS A 50 -6.52 3.48 -1.30
CA CYS A 50 -7.29 2.27 -1.51
C CYS A 50 -8.68 2.60 -2.03
N LYS A 51 -9.24 1.69 -2.83
CA LYS A 51 -10.65 1.69 -3.23
C LYS A 51 -11.33 0.42 -2.74
N SER A 52 -12.61 0.51 -2.40
CA SER A 52 -13.42 -0.66 -2.04
C SER A 52 -14.71 -0.74 -2.84
N GLY A 53 -15.19 -1.97 -3.01
CA GLY A 53 -16.36 -2.32 -3.84
C GLY A 53 -16.08 -2.29 -5.35
N LEU A 54 -17.00 -2.86 -6.13
CA LEU A 54 -16.90 -3.02 -7.59
C LEU A 54 -16.77 -1.68 -8.34
N LEU A 55 -17.29 -0.60 -7.76
CA LEU A 55 -17.33 0.75 -8.35
C LEU A 55 -16.39 1.76 -7.67
N GLY A 56 -15.58 1.35 -6.69
CA GLY A 56 -14.60 2.22 -6.03
C GLY A 56 -15.17 3.44 -5.30
N THR A 57 -16.43 3.38 -4.84
CA THR A 57 -17.16 4.53 -4.28
C THR A 57 -16.61 5.01 -2.95
N LYS A 58 -15.92 4.15 -2.18
CA LYS A 58 -15.23 4.54 -0.94
C LYS A 58 -13.72 4.51 -1.16
N LYS A 59 -13.10 5.69 -1.01
CA LYS A 59 -11.64 5.87 -1.08
C LYS A 59 -11.09 6.08 0.32
N ARG A 60 -9.97 5.43 0.63
CA ARG A 60 -9.23 5.61 1.90
C ARG A 60 -7.77 5.88 1.61
N TYR A 61 -7.12 6.65 2.48
CA TYR A 61 -5.72 7.05 2.33
C TYR A 61 -4.95 6.62 3.59
N PHE A 62 -3.74 6.10 3.39
CA PHE A 62 -2.85 5.66 4.46
C PHE A 62 -1.47 6.26 4.20
N ALA A 63 -0.86 6.89 5.21
CA ALA A 63 0.48 7.47 5.16
C ALA A 63 1.46 6.64 5.99
#